data_AF-A0A935G8H1-F1
#
_entry.id   AF-A0A935G8H1-F1
#
_cell.length_a   1.000
_cell.length_b   1.000
_cell.length_c   1.000
_cell.angle_alpha   90.00
_cell.angle_beta   90.00
_cell.angle_gamma   90.00
#
_symmetry.space_group_name_H-M   'P 1'
#
loop_
_entity.id
_entity.type
_entity.pdbx_description
1 polymer ?
#
loop_
_entity_poly.entity_id
_entity_poly.type
_entity_poly.pdbx_seq_one_letter_code
_entity_poly.pdbx_strand_id
1 'polypeptide(L)'
;MLKQLIKQRATLIDYEKIVDDFGKRLIFFGNYAGNAGLVDTLWMVGKRLVYKGIANPFDKLKRAFEYSNLDNIIASMSEIGFDILKNGLPESLIPFIIGITGYGNVSKGVRNFTFLPVKEILPEDLKRFSDIPPSPHHILQSCF
;
A
#
# COMPACT_ATOMS: atom_id res chain seq x y z
N MET A 1 25.92 -8.79 -17.80
CA MET A 1 24.86 -9.74 -18.21
C MET A 1 24.89 -10.03 -19.71
N LEU A 2 24.49 -9.10 -20.61
CA LEU A 2 24.34 -9.39 -22.06
C LEU A 2 25.60 -9.94 -22.76
N LYS A 3 26.79 -9.41 -22.46
CA LYS A 3 28.07 -9.95 -22.99
C LYS A 3 28.28 -11.42 -22.64
N GLN A 4 27.83 -11.86 -21.47
CA GLN A 4 27.94 -13.25 -21.02
C GLN A 4 26.99 -14.15 -21.82
N LEU A 5 25.77 -13.69 -22.09
CA LEU A 5 24.77 -14.41 -22.87
C LEU A 5 25.24 -14.62 -24.31
N ILE A 6 25.83 -13.59 -24.93
CA ILE A 6 26.45 -13.67 -26.28
C ILE A 6 27.59 -14.70 -26.28
N LYS A 7 28.50 -14.62 -25.29
CA LYS A 7 29.62 -15.56 -25.17
C LYS A 7 29.14 -17.01 -25.02
N GLN A 8 28.03 -17.22 -24.31
CA GLN A 8 27.44 -18.53 -24.07
C GLN A 8 26.48 -18.99 -25.18
N ARG A 9 26.24 -18.17 -26.22
CA ARG A 9 25.19 -18.41 -27.24
C ARG A 9 23.82 -18.71 -26.63
N ALA A 10 23.50 -18.06 -25.51
CA ALA A 10 22.24 -18.21 -24.80
C ALA A 10 21.20 -17.22 -25.33
N THR A 11 19.94 -17.65 -25.39
CA THR A 11 18.80 -16.80 -25.74
C THR A 11 18.21 -16.16 -24.48
N LEU A 12 18.04 -14.84 -24.48
CA LEU A 12 17.32 -14.12 -23.43
C LEU A 12 15.83 -14.09 -23.77
N ILE A 13 15.00 -14.65 -22.90
CA ILE A 13 13.56 -14.45 -22.92
C ILE A 13 13.23 -13.37 -21.89
N ASP A 14 12.93 -12.18 -22.37
CA ASP A 14 12.55 -11.04 -21.52
C ASP A 14 11.03 -11.00 -21.34
N TYR A 15 10.57 -11.48 -20.17
CA TYR A 15 9.15 -11.50 -19.82
C TYR A 15 8.54 -10.08 -19.70
N GLU A 16 9.35 -9.03 -19.60
CA GLU A 16 8.87 -7.65 -19.61
C GLU A 16 8.33 -7.21 -20.98
N LYS A 17 8.80 -7.84 -22.06
CA LYS A 17 8.41 -7.52 -23.44
C LYS A 17 7.31 -8.40 -24.02
N ILE A 18 6.69 -9.25 -23.19
CA ILE A 18 5.51 -10.00 -23.62
C ILE A 18 4.30 -9.06 -23.65
N VAL A 19 3.90 -8.71 -24.88
CA VAL A 19 2.81 -7.77 -25.18
C VAL A 19 1.76 -8.42 -26.09
N ASP A 20 0.54 -7.90 -26.07
CA ASP A 20 -0.48 -8.22 -27.08
C ASP A 20 -0.23 -7.49 -28.42
N ASP A 21 -1.11 -7.72 -29.39
CA ASP A 21 -1.07 -7.10 -30.73
C ASP A 21 -1.19 -5.56 -30.69
N PHE A 22 -1.63 -4.99 -29.56
CA PHE A 22 -1.76 -3.56 -29.33
C PHE A 22 -0.60 -2.99 -28.50
N GLY A 23 0.42 -3.79 -28.21
CA GLY A 23 1.60 -3.38 -27.44
C GLY A 23 1.38 -3.32 -25.93
N LYS A 24 0.27 -3.84 -25.41
CA LYS A 24 -0.02 -3.87 -23.97
C LYS A 24 0.64 -5.08 -23.32
N ARG A 25 1.41 -4.84 -22.26
CA ARG A 25 2.09 -5.89 -21.49
C ARG A 25 1.08 -6.89 -20.90
N LEU A 26 1.32 -8.18 -21.14
CA LEU A 26 0.45 -9.27 -20.66
C LEU A 26 0.81 -9.73 -19.23
N ILE A 27 2.08 -9.63 -18.85
CA ILE A 27 2.57 -10.08 -17.53
C ILE A 27 2.95 -8.86 -16.69
N PHE A 28 2.19 -8.59 -15.63
CA PHE A 28 2.49 -7.52 -14.68
C PHE A 28 2.09 -7.91 -13.26
N PHE A 29 2.89 -7.46 -12.29
CA PHE A 29 2.66 -7.70 -10.87
C PHE A 29 2.12 -6.47 -10.14
N GLY A 30 1.55 -5.50 -10.89
CA GLY A 30 1.21 -4.18 -10.38
C GLY A 30 0.32 -4.22 -9.13
N ASN A 31 -0.75 -5.02 -9.13
CA ASN A 31 -1.64 -5.12 -7.97
C ASN A 31 -0.89 -5.59 -6.71
N TYR A 32 -0.11 -6.67 -6.82
CA TYR A 32 0.67 -7.21 -5.69
C TYR A 32 1.76 -6.25 -5.22
N ALA A 33 2.40 -5.52 -6.15
CA ALA A 33 3.34 -4.46 -5.80
C ALA A 33 2.66 -3.33 -5.02
N GLY A 34 1.42 -2.96 -5.37
CA GLY A 34 0.60 -2.03 -4.61
C GLY A 34 0.31 -2.53 -3.19
N ASN A 35 -0.17 -3.78 -3.07
CA ASN A 35 -0.47 -4.39 -1.78
C ASN A 35 0.76 -4.43 -0.86
N ALA A 36 1.89 -4.93 -1.38
CA ALA A 36 3.14 -5.00 -0.62
C ALA A 36 3.63 -3.60 -0.22
N GLY A 37 3.58 -2.63 -1.14
CA GLY A 37 3.97 -1.25 -0.88
C GLY A 37 3.13 -0.59 0.22
N LEU A 38 1.80 -0.84 0.23
CA LEU A 38 0.92 -0.36 1.29
C LEU A 38 1.30 -0.96 2.65
N VAL A 39 1.48 -2.28 2.72
CA VAL A 39 1.84 -2.99 3.97
C VAL A 39 3.16 -2.48 4.53
N ASP A 40 4.20 -2.37 3.70
CA ASP A 40 5.52 -1.88 4.11
C ASP A 40 5.47 -0.42 4.55
N THR A 41 4.65 0.41 3.89
CA THR A 41 4.46 1.81 4.26
C THR A 41 3.81 1.93 5.64
N LEU A 42 2.75 1.18 5.91
CA LEU A 42 2.07 1.20 7.20
C LEU A 42 2.94 0.62 8.31
N TRP A 43 3.70 -0.44 8.03
CA TRP A 43 4.72 -0.96 8.94
C TRP A 43 5.72 0.13 9.32
N MET A 44 6.27 0.86 8.33
CA MET A 44 7.23 1.93 8.57
C MET A 44 6.60 3.05 9.42
N VAL A 45 5.35 3.44 9.14
CA VAL A 45 4.60 4.40 9.96
C VAL A 45 4.49 3.92 11.40
N GLY A 46 4.13 2.65 11.62
CA GLY A 46 4.03 2.06 12.95
C GLY A 46 5.33 2.15 13.74
N LYS A 47 6.45 1.75 13.13
CA LYS A 47 7.77 1.84 13.77
C LYS A 47 8.19 3.29 14.06
N ARG A 48 7.88 4.22 13.17
CA ARG A 48 8.14 5.66 13.39
C ARG A 48 7.34 6.22 14.56
N LEU A 49 6.09 5.81 14.72
CA LEU A 49 5.23 6.25 15.82
C LEU A 49 5.72 5.67 17.15
N VAL A 50 6.14 4.40 17.19
CA VAL A 50 6.78 3.81 18.38
C VAL A 50 8.04 4.57 18.76
N TYR A 51 8.90 4.91 17.80
CA TYR A 51 10.09 5.73 18.05
C TYR A 51 9.75 7.10 18.67
N LYS A 52 8.58 7.66 18.34
CA LYS A 52 8.06 8.91 18.93
C LYS A 52 7.34 8.72 20.27
N GLY A 53 7.26 7.50 20.80
CA GLY A 53 6.51 7.18 22.03
C GLY A 53 4.99 7.17 21.85
N ILE A 54 4.49 7.05 20.62
CA ILE A 54 3.06 7.06 20.30
C ILE A 54 2.59 5.62 20.07
N ALA A 55 1.77 5.11 20.98
CA ALA A 55 1.07 3.83 20.80
C ALA A 55 0.18 3.91 19.56
N ASN A 56 0.20 2.87 18.72
CA ASN A 56 -0.50 2.88 17.43
C ASN A 56 -0.82 1.44 16.98
N PRO A 57 -1.86 1.23 16.16
CA PRO A 57 -2.27 -0.12 15.76
C PRO A 57 -1.32 -0.76 14.73
N PHE A 58 -0.57 0.05 13.97
CA PHE A 58 0.29 -0.42 12.89
C PHE A 58 1.59 -1.11 13.36
N ASP A 59 1.97 -0.95 14.63
CA ASP A 59 3.19 -1.56 15.18
C ASP A 59 3.19 -3.10 15.10
N LYS A 60 2.00 -3.71 15.08
CA LYS A 60 1.78 -5.16 14.96
C LYS A 60 2.11 -5.69 13.56
N LEU A 61 2.21 -4.82 12.55
CA LEU A 61 2.57 -5.24 11.19
C LEU A 61 4.01 -5.76 11.13
N LYS A 62 4.25 -6.58 10.11
CA LYS A 62 5.57 -6.94 9.63
C LYS A 62 5.73 -6.42 8.20
N ARG A 63 6.94 -6.45 7.66
CA ARG A 63 7.16 -6.15 6.24
C ARG A 63 6.51 -7.24 5.40
N ALA A 64 6.04 -6.90 4.21
CA ALA A 64 5.30 -7.79 3.32
C ALA A 64 6.03 -9.12 3.07
N PHE A 65 7.36 -9.06 2.90
CA PHE A 65 8.19 -10.26 2.64
C PHE A 65 8.38 -11.17 3.87
N GLU A 66 8.07 -10.68 5.08
CA GLU A 66 8.19 -11.45 6.32
C GLU A 66 6.95 -12.32 6.58
N TYR A 67 5.89 -12.12 5.80
CA TYR A 67 4.71 -12.99 5.80
C TYR A 67 4.92 -14.18 4.87
N SER A 68 4.48 -15.36 5.32
CA SER A 68 4.62 -16.60 4.54
C SER A 68 3.66 -16.68 3.34
N ASN A 69 2.55 -15.95 3.38
CA ASN A 69 1.53 -15.92 2.33
C ASN A 69 0.63 -14.68 2.45
N LEU A 70 -0.20 -14.46 1.43
CA LEU A 70 -1.14 -13.34 1.36
C LEU A 70 -2.21 -13.40 2.46
N ASP A 71 -2.68 -14.59 2.83
CA ASP A 71 -3.73 -14.76 3.85
C ASP A 71 -3.30 -14.20 5.21
N ASN A 72 -2.04 -14.39 5.58
CA ASN A 72 -1.47 -13.84 6.82
C ASN A 72 -1.36 -12.31 6.79
N ILE A 73 -1.13 -11.71 5.63
CA ILE A 73 -1.18 -10.25 5.45
C ILE A 73 -2.61 -9.77 5.65
N ILE A 74 -3.57 -10.42 4.98
CA ILE A 74 -5.00 -10.09 5.05
C ILE A 74 -5.50 -10.17 6.50
N ALA A 75 -5.16 -11.24 7.23
CA ALA A 75 -5.52 -11.39 8.63
C ALA A 75 -4.94 -10.25 9.49
N SER A 76 -3.65 -9.96 9.36
CA SER A 76 -2.99 -8.89 10.13
C SER A 76 -3.61 -7.51 9.86
N MET A 77 -3.89 -7.23 8.59
CA MET A 77 -4.50 -5.96 8.17
C MET A 77 -5.95 -5.85 8.65
N SER A 78 -6.70 -6.95 8.66
CA SER A 78 -8.08 -6.99 9.15
C SER A 78 -8.15 -6.79 10.66
N GLU A 79 -7.23 -7.39 11.42
CA GLU A 79 -7.11 -7.17 12.86
C GLU A 79 -6.84 -5.69 13.18
N ILE A 80 -5.94 -5.05 12.42
CA ILE A 80 -5.66 -3.62 12.55
C ILE A 80 -6.88 -2.78 12.16
N GLY A 81 -7.57 -3.14 11.08
CA GLY A 81 -8.78 -2.46 10.67
C GLY A 81 -9.86 -2.50 11.74
N PHE A 82 -10.03 -3.66 12.39
CA PHE A 82 -10.95 -3.81 13.53
C PHE A 82 -10.50 -2.98 14.75
N ASP A 83 -9.21 -2.95 15.05
CA ASP A 83 -8.64 -2.15 16.14
C ASP A 83 -8.93 -0.65 15.92
N ILE A 84 -8.72 -0.15 14.69
CA ILE A 84 -9.03 1.24 14.32
C ILE A 84 -10.53 1.53 14.44
N LEU A 85 -11.39 0.63 13.94
CA LEU A 85 -12.85 0.81 14.04
C LEU A 85 -13.32 0.85 15.50
N LYS A 86 -12.74 0.02 16.37
CA LYS A 86 -13.16 -0.11 17.77
C LYS A 86 -12.56 0.97 18.67
N ASN A 87 -11.26 1.19 18.57
CA ASN A 87 -10.48 2.00 19.52
C ASN A 87 -10.03 3.34 18.93
N GLY A 88 -10.10 3.51 17.60
CA GLY A 88 -9.65 4.70 16.91
C GLY A 88 -8.14 4.80 16.75
N LEU A 89 -7.71 5.79 15.97
CA LEU A 89 -6.32 6.22 15.84
C LEU A 89 -5.95 7.22 16.95
N PRO A 90 -4.66 7.34 17.30
CA PRO A 90 -4.20 8.34 18.27
C PRO A 90 -4.58 9.77 17.86
N GLU A 91 -4.94 10.62 18.83
CA GLU A 91 -5.33 12.01 18.57
C GLU A 91 -4.27 12.83 17.82
N SER A 92 -2.99 12.55 18.07
CA SER A 92 -1.88 13.21 17.39
C SER A 92 -1.71 12.80 15.92
N LEU A 93 -2.45 11.78 15.46
CA LEU A 93 -2.36 11.21 14.12
C LEU A 93 -3.57 11.56 13.24
N ILE A 94 -4.63 12.11 13.82
CA ILE A 94 -5.89 12.39 13.10
C ILE A 94 -5.94 13.83 12.58
N PRO A 95 -6.49 14.05 11.37
CA PRO A 95 -6.87 13.04 10.39
C PRO A 95 -5.64 12.32 9.79
N PHE A 96 -5.73 10.99 9.63
CA PHE A 96 -4.68 10.20 8.99
C PHE A 96 -5.03 9.99 7.51
N ILE A 97 -4.18 10.50 6.62
CA ILE A 97 -4.45 10.52 5.17
C ILE A 97 -3.37 9.70 4.43
N ILE A 98 -3.82 8.80 3.57
CA ILE A 98 -2.99 8.08 2.60
C ILE A 98 -3.21 8.71 1.23
N GLY A 99 -2.17 9.38 0.72
CA GLY A 99 -2.13 9.86 -0.65
C GLY A 99 -1.56 8.80 -1.59
N ILE A 100 -2.27 8.50 -2.67
CA ILE A 100 -1.87 7.53 -3.70
C ILE A 100 -1.66 8.29 -5.00
N THR A 101 -0.47 8.18 -5.59
CA THR A 101 -0.16 8.86 -6.86
C THR A 101 -0.17 7.86 -8.02
N GLY A 102 -0.87 8.21 -9.10
CA GLY A 102 -0.99 7.45 -10.34
C GLY A 102 -2.26 6.59 -10.41
N TYR A 103 -2.65 6.24 -11.63
CA TYR A 103 -3.91 5.52 -11.92
C TYR A 103 -3.72 4.09 -12.46
N GLY A 104 -2.48 3.60 -12.41
CA GLY A 104 -2.09 2.29 -12.93
C GLY A 104 -2.49 1.11 -12.04
N ASN A 105 -2.00 -0.09 -12.40
CA ASN A 105 -2.29 -1.32 -11.65
C ASN A 105 -1.75 -1.29 -10.21
N VAL A 106 -0.68 -0.54 -9.94
CA VAL A 106 -0.14 -0.39 -8.58
C VAL A 106 -1.13 0.35 -7.67
N SER A 107 -1.65 1.49 -8.11
CA SER A 107 -2.63 2.24 -7.30
C SER A 107 -3.97 1.51 -7.19
N LYS A 108 -4.37 0.75 -8.21
CA LYS A 108 -5.52 -0.16 -8.11
C LYS A 108 -5.29 -1.24 -7.05
N GLY A 109 -4.09 -1.81 -6.96
CA GLY A 109 -3.72 -2.74 -5.90
C GLY A 109 -3.96 -2.14 -4.51
N VAL A 110 -3.41 -0.95 -4.25
CA VAL A 110 -3.59 -0.24 -2.98
C VAL A 110 -5.07 0.03 -2.68
N ARG A 111 -5.81 0.60 -3.64
CA ARG A 111 -7.23 0.97 -3.44
C ARG A 111 -8.16 -0.23 -3.23
N ASN A 112 -7.88 -1.34 -3.90
CA ASN A 112 -8.67 -2.56 -3.80
C ASN A 112 -8.33 -3.38 -2.54
N PHE A 113 -7.35 -2.95 -1.73
CA PHE A 113 -6.94 -3.63 -0.52
C PHE A 113 -7.82 -3.21 0.68
N THR A 114 -9.05 -3.71 0.68
CA THR A 114 -10.19 -3.20 1.50
C THR A 114 -10.23 -3.64 2.97
N PHE A 115 -9.12 -4.13 3.53
CA PHE A 115 -9.08 -4.68 4.90
C PHE A 115 -8.93 -3.61 6.00
N LEU A 116 -8.84 -2.33 5.61
CA LEU A 116 -8.78 -1.19 6.51
C LEU A 116 -10.05 -0.33 6.38
N PRO A 117 -10.47 0.37 7.44
CA PRO A 117 -11.62 1.27 7.40
C PRO A 117 -11.26 2.56 6.65
N VAL A 118 -11.25 2.50 5.32
CA VAL A 118 -10.87 3.61 4.46
C VAL A 118 -12.11 4.40 4.03
N LYS A 119 -12.00 5.73 4.04
CA LYS A 119 -12.93 6.66 3.38
C LYS A 119 -12.20 7.37 2.26
N GLU A 120 -12.69 7.23 1.04
CA GLU A 120 -12.17 7.99 -0.09
C GLU A 120 -12.60 9.46 0.01
N ILE A 121 -11.65 10.35 -0.26
CA ILE A 121 -11.83 11.80 -0.35
C ILE A 121 -11.19 12.29 -1.64
N LEU A 122 -11.74 13.37 -2.20
CA LEU A 122 -11.24 13.92 -3.45
C LEU A 122 -9.99 14.76 -3.22
N PRO A 123 -9.08 14.83 -4.21
CA PRO A 123 -7.96 15.76 -4.20
C PRO A 123 -8.31 17.19 -3.78
N GLU A 124 -9.48 17.67 -4.23
CA GLU A 124 -9.99 19.01 -3.96
C GLU A 124 -10.34 19.22 -2.48
N ASP A 125 -10.64 18.15 -1.74
CA ASP A 125 -10.91 18.18 -0.31
C ASP A 125 -9.63 18.37 0.52
N LEU A 126 -8.44 18.16 -0.08
CA LEU A 126 -7.14 18.34 0.58
C LEU A 126 -6.56 19.76 0.49
N LYS A 127 -7.30 20.73 -0.06
CA LYS A 127 -6.79 22.12 -0.25
C LYS A 127 -6.27 22.74 1.05
N ARG A 128 -6.89 22.44 2.18
CA ARG A 128 -6.44 22.85 3.52
C ARG A 128 -6.64 21.71 4.50
N PHE A 129 -5.55 21.28 5.12
CA PHE A 129 -5.59 20.20 6.12
C PHE A 129 -6.49 20.53 7.31
N SER A 130 -6.59 21.81 7.69
CA SER A 130 -7.47 22.31 8.77
C SER A 130 -8.95 22.08 8.53
N ASP A 131 -9.36 21.94 7.27
CA ASP A 131 -10.77 21.88 6.89
C ASP A 131 -11.27 20.42 6.88
N ILE A 132 -10.35 19.46 7.04
CA ILE A 132 -10.64 18.03 7.05
C ILE A 132 -11.09 17.65 8.46
N PRO A 133 -12.33 17.12 8.62
CA PRO A 133 -12.82 16.74 9.93
C PRO A 133 -11.96 15.60 10.51
N PRO A 134 -11.73 15.59 11.84
CA PRO A 134 -11.08 14.46 12.50
C PRO A 134 -11.80 13.15 12.18
N SER A 135 -11.02 12.11 11.86
CA SER A 135 -11.55 10.77 11.57
C SER A 135 -10.81 9.73 12.41
N PRO A 136 -11.17 9.56 13.70
CA PRO A 136 -10.47 8.63 14.57
C PRO A 136 -10.66 7.17 14.12
N HIS A 137 -11.83 6.82 13.58
CA HIS A 137 -12.16 5.44 13.21
C HIS A 137 -11.97 5.12 11.72
N HIS A 138 -11.47 6.07 10.92
CA HIS A 138 -11.27 5.86 9.50
C HIS A 138 -9.95 6.46 9.02
N ILE A 139 -9.34 5.79 8.05
CA ILE A 139 -8.22 6.32 7.28
C ILE A 139 -8.79 7.04 6.08
N LEU A 140 -8.34 8.26 5.83
CA LEU A 140 -8.72 8.99 4.62
C LEU A 140 -7.80 8.59 3.48
N GLN A 141 -8.35 8.34 2.30
CA GLN A 141 -7.58 7.96 1.12
C GLN A 141 -7.89 8.91 -0.03
N SER A 142 -6.86 9.41 -0.70
CA SER A 142 -7.04 10.24 -1.89
C SER A 142 -6.07 9.83 -3.00
N CYS A 143 -6.56 9.81 -4.24
CA CYS A 143 -5.79 9.41 -5.42
C CYS A 143 -5.56 10.61 -6.33
N PHE A 144 -4.31 10.81 -6.78
CA PHE A 144 -3.86 11.93 -7.61
C PHE A 144 -3.16 11.45 -8.87
#